data_AF-A0A7S0HU29-F1
#
_entry.id   AF-A0A7S0HU29-F1
#
_cell.length_a   1.000
_cell.length_b   1.000
_cell.length_c   1.000
_cell.angle_alpha   90.00
_cell.angle_beta   90.00
_cell.angle_gamma   90.00
#
_symmetry.space_group_name_H-M   'P 1'
#
loop_
_entity.id
_entity.type
_entity.pdbx_description
1 polymer ?
#
loop_
_entity_poly.entity_id
_entity_poly.type
_entity_poly.pdbx_seq_one_letter_code
_entity_poly.pdbx_strand_id
1 'polypeptide(L)'
;TFYIKACFSPDGRFILGGSSNDTAYVWDVSRPAAPPIALRGHRGEVTCTAWRLDDFDSLLTGADDGTVRSWSLQRGKGAAAREERRAAAEIATEISMRSAEVEERRGAAQRAAEMDFGLEASVVEAVHDAVE
;
A
#
# COMPACT_ATOMS: atom_id res chain seq x y z
N THR A 1 -30.07 -32.32 0.79
CA THR A 1 -28.67 -32.49 0.36
C THR A 1 -28.24 -31.19 -0.30
N PHE A 2 -27.45 -30.36 0.39
CA PHE A 2 -26.97 -29.08 -0.17
C PHE A 2 -25.93 -29.38 -1.26
N TYR A 3 -26.19 -28.97 -2.50
CA TYR A 3 -25.29 -29.17 -3.63
C TYR A 3 -24.27 -28.01 -3.66
N ILE A 4 -23.29 -28.01 -2.75
CA ILE A 4 -22.21 -27.02 -2.85
C ILE A 4 -21.35 -27.33 -4.09
N LYS A 5 -21.48 -26.53 -5.14
CA LYS A 5 -20.59 -26.57 -6.31
C LYS A 5 -19.41 -25.65 -6.02
N ALA A 6 -18.37 -26.24 -5.43
CA ALA A 6 -17.08 -25.60 -5.26
C ALA A 6 -16.21 -25.84 -6.50
N CYS A 7 -15.49 -24.82 -6.95
CA CYS A 7 -14.53 -24.92 -8.05
C CYS A 7 -13.23 -24.22 -7.70
N PHE A 8 -12.11 -24.81 -8.12
CA PHE A 8 -10.82 -24.14 -8.06
C PHE A 8 -10.76 -23.05 -9.11
N SER A 9 -10.06 -21.96 -8.79
CA SER A 9 -9.58 -21.04 -9.81
C SER A 9 -8.66 -21.79 -10.77
N PRO A 10 -8.58 -21.41 -12.05
CA PRO A 10 -7.79 -22.17 -13.03
C PRO A 10 -6.28 -22.15 -12.72
N ASP A 11 -5.81 -21.14 -11.98
CA ASP A 11 -4.44 -21.05 -11.47
C ASP A 11 -4.21 -21.80 -10.15
N GLY A 12 -5.24 -22.45 -9.59
CA GLY A 12 -5.19 -23.25 -8.36
C GLY A 12 -5.02 -22.47 -7.06
N ARG A 13 -4.98 -21.13 -7.10
CA ARG A 13 -4.73 -20.30 -5.92
C ARG A 13 -5.95 -20.07 -5.03
N PHE A 14 -7.15 -20.16 -5.61
CA PHE A 14 -8.39 -19.86 -4.92
C PHE A 14 -9.43 -20.97 -5.09
N ILE A 15 -10.35 -21.06 -4.16
CA ILE A 15 -11.56 -21.87 -4.26
C ILE A 15 -12.74 -20.91 -4.26
N LEU A 16 -13.68 -21.08 -5.19
CA LEU A 16 -14.97 -20.38 -5.21
C LEU A 16 -16.06 -21.39 -4.85
N GLY A 17 -16.94 -21.01 -3.92
CA GLY A 17 -18.06 -21.84 -3.50
C GLY A 17 -19.33 -21.02 -3.39
N GLY A 18 -20.42 -21.56 -3.93
CA GLY A 18 -21.77 -21.07 -3.68
C GLY A 18 -22.30 -21.63 -2.36
N SER A 19 -23.15 -20.85 -1.69
CA SER A 19 -23.84 -21.26 -0.47
C SER A 19 -25.33 -20.94 -0.57
N SER A 20 -26.13 -21.66 0.21
CA SER A 20 -27.57 -21.47 0.36
C SER A 20 -27.95 -20.27 1.22
N ASN A 21 -26.96 -19.55 1.77
CA ASN A 21 -27.15 -18.32 2.55
C ASN A 21 -26.99 -17.04 1.71
N ASP A 22 -27.36 -17.12 0.44
CA ASP A 22 -27.33 -16.02 -0.54
C ASP A 22 -25.95 -15.37 -0.74
N THR A 23 -24.89 -16.08 -0.35
CA THR A 23 -23.52 -15.57 -0.36
C THR A 23 -22.62 -16.57 -1.06
N ALA A 24 -21.78 -16.10 -1.98
CA ALA A 24 -20.66 -16.90 -2.47
C ALA A 24 -19.41 -16.56 -1.66
N TYR A 25 -18.49 -17.51 -1.54
CA TYR A 25 -17.26 -17.34 -0.78
C TYR A 25 -16.05 -17.69 -1.65
N VAL A 26 -14.98 -16.93 -1.46
CA VAL A 26 -13.68 -17.18 -2.08
C VAL A 26 -12.65 -17.45 -0.99
N TRP A 27 -11.98 -18.60 -1.07
CA TRP A 27 -10.91 -19.01 -0.16
C TRP A 27 -9.56 -18.93 -0.85
N ASP A 28 -8.55 -18.47 -0.13
CA ASP A 28 -7.15 -18.50 -0.56
C ASP A 28 -6.50 -19.81 -0.10
N VAL A 29 -6.09 -20.65 -1.05
CA VAL A 29 -5.50 -21.97 -0.77
C VAL A 29 -4.14 -21.83 -0.07
N SER A 30 -3.41 -20.74 -0.31
CA SER A 30 -2.13 -20.48 0.35
C SER A 30 -2.28 -20.06 1.82
N ARG A 31 -3.48 -19.63 2.22
CA ARG A 31 -3.78 -19.12 3.56
C ARG A 31 -5.05 -19.76 4.13
N PRO A 32 -5.04 -21.07 4.43
CA PRO A 32 -6.23 -21.80 4.85
C PRO A 32 -6.83 -21.32 6.19
N ALA A 33 -6.04 -20.67 7.04
CA ALA A 33 -6.51 -20.08 8.29
C ALA A 33 -7.12 -18.67 8.12
N ALA A 34 -6.96 -18.05 6.95
CA ALA A 34 -7.54 -16.74 6.69
C ALA A 34 -9.05 -16.83 6.45
N PRO A 35 -9.83 -15.84 6.90
CA PRO A 35 -11.26 -15.81 6.62
C PRO A 35 -11.51 -15.68 5.11
N PRO A 36 -12.53 -16.35 4.57
CA PRO A 36 -12.89 -16.22 3.16
C PRO A 36 -13.43 -14.83 2.84
N ILE A 37 -13.30 -14.45 1.57
CA ILE A 37 -13.93 -13.25 1.05
C ILE A 37 -15.40 -13.58 0.77
N ALA A 38 -16.32 -12.86 1.42
CA ALA A 38 -17.75 -13.02 1.22
C ALA A 38 -18.27 -12.12 0.08
N LEU A 39 -18.81 -12.75 -0.96
CA LEU A 39 -19.43 -12.10 -2.11
C LEU A 39 -20.95 -11.97 -1.86
N ARG A 40 -21.32 -10.88 -1.20
CA ARG A 40 -22.71 -10.61 -0.78
C ARG A 40 -23.47 -9.84 -1.83
N GLY A 41 -24.69 -10.26 -2.13
CA GLY A 41 -25.59 -9.51 -3.00
C GLY A 41 -26.71 -10.32 -3.64
N HIS A 42 -26.59 -11.64 -3.68
CA HIS A 42 -27.70 -12.49 -4.08
C HIS A 42 -28.83 -12.44 -3.03
N ARG A 43 -30.03 -12.80 -3.47
CA ARG A 43 -31.23 -12.95 -2.64
C ARG A 43 -31.85 -14.34 -2.78
N GLY A 44 -31.00 -15.32 -3.06
CA GLY A 44 -31.35 -16.72 -3.20
C GLY A 44 -30.09 -17.59 -3.22
N GLU A 45 -30.27 -18.91 -3.13
CA GLU A 45 -29.18 -19.88 -3.12
C GLU A 45 -28.30 -19.72 -4.37
N VAL A 46 -26.98 -19.66 -4.15
CA VAL A 46 -26.00 -19.59 -5.25
C VAL A 46 -25.86 -20.99 -5.84
N THR A 47 -26.50 -21.21 -6.99
CA THR A 47 -26.60 -22.52 -7.64
C THR A 47 -25.52 -22.77 -8.68
N CYS A 48 -24.86 -21.74 -9.20
CA CYS A 48 -23.75 -21.90 -10.13
C CYS A 48 -22.61 -20.89 -9.90
N THR A 49 -21.39 -21.35 -10.20
CA THR A 49 -20.15 -20.60 -10.04
C THR A 49 -19.24 -20.87 -11.23
N ALA A 50 -18.56 -19.83 -11.72
CA ALA A 50 -17.61 -19.97 -12.82
C ALA A 50 -16.47 -18.97 -12.70
N TRP A 51 -15.27 -19.40 -13.09
CA TRP A 51 -14.10 -18.53 -13.22
C TRP A 51 -13.93 -18.09 -14.66
N ARG A 52 -13.49 -16.85 -14.85
CA ARG A 52 -12.97 -16.40 -16.14
C ARG A 52 -11.59 -17.05 -16.36
N LEU A 53 -11.37 -17.59 -17.56
CA LEU A 53 -10.20 -18.43 -17.86
C LEU A 53 -9.01 -17.67 -18.46
N ASP A 54 -9.15 -16.38 -18.75
CA ASP A 54 -8.11 -15.58 -19.38
C ASP A 54 -7.32 -14.74 -18.36
N ASP A 55 -8.01 -14.03 -17.46
CA ASP A 55 -7.43 -13.15 -16.46
C ASP A 55 -7.31 -13.81 -15.07
N PHE A 56 -8.09 -14.86 -14.84
CA PHE A 56 -8.27 -15.52 -13.54
C PHE A 56 -8.69 -14.60 -12.39
N ASP A 57 -9.01 -13.34 -12.68
CA ASP A 57 -9.32 -12.30 -11.70
C ASP A 57 -10.82 -11.99 -11.67
N SER A 58 -11.54 -12.43 -12.70
CA SER A 58 -12.98 -12.27 -12.79
C SER A 58 -13.68 -13.61 -12.51
N LEU A 59 -14.83 -13.56 -11.83
CA LEU A 59 -15.66 -14.73 -11.56
C LEU A 59 -17.15 -14.38 -11.64
N LEU A 60 -17.97 -15.38 -11.94
CA LEU A 60 -19.42 -15.28 -12.05
C LEU A 60 -20.10 -16.16 -11.00
N THR A 61 -21.21 -15.66 -10.47
CA THR A 61 -22.11 -16.42 -9.59
C THR A 61 -23.53 -16.26 -10.10
N GLY A 62 -24.26 -17.37 -10.22
CA GLY A 62 -25.70 -17.34 -10.51
C GLY A 62 -26.47 -17.91 -9.33
N ALA A 63 -27.64 -17.34 -9.07
CA ALA A 63 -28.49 -17.72 -7.95
C ALA A 63 -29.95 -17.90 -8.36
N ASP A 64 -30.71 -18.52 -7.48
CA ASP A 64 -32.15 -18.75 -7.62
C ASP A 64 -32.99 -17.46 -7.62
N ASP A 65 -32.37 -16.32 -7.31
CA ASP A 65 -32.98 -14.99 -7.50
C ASP A 65 -33.14 -14.60 -8.98
N GLY A 66 -32.73 -15.49 -9.91
CA GLY A 66 -32.80 -15.27 -11.35
C GLY A 66 -31.71 -14.35 -11.87
N THR A 67 -30.72 -14.00 -11.05
CA THR A 67 -29.64 -13.09 -11.42
C THR A 67 -28.30 -13.80 -11.53
N VAL A 68 -27.48 -13.30 -12.46
CA VAL A 68 -26.05 -13.62 -12.55
C VAL A 68 -25.29 -12.38 -12.16
N ARG A 69 -24.31 -12.53 -11.26
CA ARG A 69 -23.43 -11.47 -10.80
C ARG A 69 -22.01 -11.73 -11.25
N SER A 70 -21.34 -10.66 -11.65
CA SER A 70 -19.91 -10.65 -11.99
C SER A 70 -19.13 -10.00 -10.86
N TRP A 71 -17.99 -10.59 -10.53
CA TRP A 71 -17.11 -10.15 -9.47
C TRP A 71 -15.69 -10.04 -10.00
N SER A 72 -14.97 -9.02 -9.56
CA SER A 72 -13.55 -8.85 -9.84
C SER A 72 -12.77 -8.93 -8.52
N LEU A 73 -11.86 -9.89 -8.45
CA LEU A 73 -10.83 -9.94 -7.43
C LEU A 73 -9.77 -8.92 -7.85
N GLN A 74 -9.57 -7.88 -7.04
CA GLN A 74 -8.53 -6.87 -7.28
C GLN A 74 -7.14 -7.45 -6.96
N ARG A 75 -6.73 -8.51 -7.66
CA ARG A 75 -5.36 -9.02 -7.65
C ARG A 75 -4.48 -7.91 -8.26
N GLY A 76 -3.48 -7.46 -7.52
CA GLY A 76 -2.50 -6.47 -8.00
C GLY A 76 -2.72 -5.00 -7.65
N LYS A 77 -3.95 -4.44 -7.59
CA LYS A 77 -4.11 -3.01 -7.29
C LYS A 77 -3.76 -2.62 -5.85
N GLY A 78 -3.96 -3.54 -4.89
CA GLY A 78 -3.59 -3.30 -3.49
C GLY A 78 -2.09 -3.44 -3.19
N ALA A 79 -1.35 -4.18 -4.03
CA ALA A 79 0.09 -4.37 -3.86
C ALA A 79 0.87 -3.17 -4.44
N ALA A 80 0.55 -2.75 -5.67
CA ALA A 80 1.15 -1.57 -6.28
C ALA A 80 0.91 -0.29 -5.44
N ALA A 81 -0.33 -0.07 -4.96
CA ALA A 81 -0.64 1.08 -4.10
C ALA A 81 0.02 1.02 -2.72
N ARG A 82 0.36 -0.18 -2.20
CA ARG A 82 1.15 -0.32 -0.96
C ARG A 82 2.63 -0.06 -1.18
N GLU A 83 3.16 -0.51 -2.30
CA GLU A 83 4.56 -0.30 -2.68
C GLU A 83 4.83 1.18 -2.99
N GLU A 84 3.93 1.85 -3.71
CA GLU A 84 3.99 3.30 -3.95
C GLU A 84 3.93 4.10 -2.65
N ARG A 85 3.06 3.72 -1.70
CA ARG A 85 3.00 4.36 -0.38
C ARG A 85 4.24 4.12 0.46
N ARG A 86 4.88 2.95 0.32
CA ARG A 86 6.14 2.62 1.01
C ARG A 86 7.31 3.41 0.43
N ALA A 87 7.43 3.45 -0.90
CA ALA A 87 8.44 4.24 -1.59
C ALA A 87 8.30 5.74 -1.29
N ALA A 88 7.07 6.26 -1.24
CA ALA A 88 6.81 7.65 -0.85
C ALA A 88 7.21 7.95 0.61
N ALA A 89 7.02 6.99 1.53
CA ALA A 89 7.43 7.15 2.93
C ALA A 89 8.96 7.11 3.11
N GLU A 90 9.67 6.29 2.32
CA GLU A 90 11.12 6.22 2.33
C GLU A 90 11.75 7.52 1.78
N ILE A 91 11.23 8.03 0.65
CA ILE A 91 11.66 9.31 0.06
C ILE A 91 11.38 10.49 1.01
N ALA A 92 10.21 10.54 1.67
CA ALA A 92 9.89 11.60 2.62
C ALA A 92 10.85 11.62 3.82
N THR A 93 11.29 10.44 4.27
CA THR A 93 12.26 10.31 5.36
C THR A 93 13.65 10.78 4.91
N GLU A 94 14.07 10.41 3.69
CA GLU A 94 15.36 10.83 3.15
C GLU A 94 15.43 12.34 2.90
N ILE A 95 14.35 12.95 2.39
CA ILE A 95 14.22 14.40 2.24
C ILE A 95 14.30 15.07 3.62
N SER A 96 13.57 14.54 4.61
CA SER A 96 13.61 15.09 5.97
C SER A 96 15.02 15.03 6.59
N MET A 97 15.78 13.97 6.35
CA MET A 97 17.17 13.87 6.85
C MET A 97 18.12 14.81 6.13
N ARG A 98 18.02 14.92 4.79
CA ARG A 98 18.86 15.84 4.01
C ARG A 98 18.58 17.31 4.33
N SER A 99 17.33 17.68 4.59
CA SER A 99 16.99 19.04 5.02
C SER A 99 17.60 19.39 6.37
N ALA A 100 17.68 18.44 7.30
CA ALA A 100 18.31 18.66 8.61
C ALA A 100 19.84 18.83 8.49
N GLU A 101 20.50 18.03 7.66
CA GLU A 101 21.96 18.13 7.43
C GLU A 101 22.36 19.46 6.74
N VAL A 102 21.53 19.94 5.81
CA VAL A 102 21.77 21.24 5.14
C VAL A 102 21.66 22.40 6.12
N GLU A 103 20.70 22.36 7.05
CA GLU A 103 20.54 23.41 8.06
C GLU A 103 21.69 23.41 9.08
N GLU A 104 22.19 22.22 9.46
CA GLU A 104 23.37 22.10 10.32
C GLU A 104 24.63 22.69 9.65
N ARG A 105 24.86 22.37 8.37
CA ARG A 105 25.98 22.94 7.59
C ARG A 105 25.87 24.45 7.46
N ARG A 106 24.66 24.97 7.27
CA ARG A 106 24.40 26.41 7.20
C ARG A 106 24.68 27.09 8.54
N GLY A 107 24.24 26.52 9.65
CA GLY A 107 24.54 27.03 10.99
C GLY A 107 26.03 26.95 11.34
N ALA A 108 26.75 25.93 10.86
CA ALA A 108 28.21 25.85 11.01
C ALA A 108 28.94 26.94 10.19
N ALA A 109 28.52 27.18 8.95
CA ALA A 109 29.08 28.24 8.11
C ALA A 109 28.81 29.65 8.66
N GLN A 110 27.61 29.89 9.19
CA GLN A 110 27.25 31.15 9.85
C GLN A 110 28.17 31.43 11.06
N ARG A 111 28.40 30.43 11.92
CA ARG A 111 29.29 30.56 13.08
C ARG A 111 30.74 30.78 12.68
N ALA A 112 31.21 30.12 11.61
CA ALA A 112 32.56 30.34 11.09
C ALA A 112 32.73 31.78 10.57
N ALA A 113 31.73 32.31 9.85
CA ALA A 113 31.75 33.69 9.36
C ALA A 113 31.74 34.71 10.52
N GLU A 114 30.96 34.47 11.58
CA GLU A 114 30.94 35.32 12.77
C GLU A 114 32.28 35.30 13.54
N MET A 115 32.97 34.16 13.59
CA MET A 115 34.30 34.07 14.18
C MET A 115 35.38 34.80 13.37
N ASP A 116 35.32 34.71 12.03
CA ASP A 116 36.26 35.41 11.13
C ASP A 116 36.10 36.93 11.24
N PHE A 117 34.85 37.42 11.29
CA PHE A 117 34.56 38.84 11.50
C PHE A 117 34.96 39.33 12.90
N GLY A 118 34.85 38.46 13.92
CA GLY A 118 35.32 38.76 15.27
C GLY A 118 36.85 38.84 15.39
N LEU A 119 37.57 38.03 14.61
CA LEU A 119 39.03 38.11 14.50
C LEU A 119 39.46 39.41 13.82
N GLU A 120 38.82 39.79 12.71
CA GLU A 120 39.05 41.07 12.04
C GLU A 120 38.75 42.26 12.96
N ALA A 121 37.64 42.22 13.69
CA ALA A 121 37.28 43.27 14.65
C ALA A 121 38.30 43.38 15.80
N SER A 122 38.75 42.25 16.36
CA SER A 122 39.77 42.22 17.41
C SER A 122 41.14 42.71 16.92
N VAL A 123 41.51 42.41 15.67
CA VAL A 123 42.75 42.93 15.07
C VAL A 123 42.65 44.44 14.85
N VAL A 124 41.51 44.95 14.36
CA VAL A 124 41.29 46.39 14.18
C VAL A 124 41.35 47.12 15.51
N GLU A 125 40.76 46.58 16.58
CA GLU A 125 40.83 47.14 17.93
C GLU A 125 42.28 47.15 18.47
N ALA A 126 43.02 46.04 18.30
CA ALA A 126 44.42 45.96 18.73
C ALA A 126 45.36 46.90 17.94
N VAL A 127 45.10 47.15 16.65
CA VAL A 127 45.85 48.13 15.85
C VAL A 127 45.50 49.56 16.28
N HIS A 128 44.23 49.83 16.61
CA HIS A 128 43.82 51.14 17.12
C HIS A 128 44.53 51.49 18.43
N ASP A 129 44.55 50.55 19.39
CA ASP A 129 45.24 50.73 20.68
C ASP A 129 46.77 50.87 20.56
N ALA A 130 47.39 50.35 19.49
CA ALA A 130 48.83 50.48 19.27
C ALA A 130 49.25 51.80 18.60
N VAL A 131 48.29 52.59 18.10
CA VAL A 131 48.52 53.85 17.38
C VAL A 131 48.26 55.09 18.26
N GLU A 132 47.64 54.93 19.43
CA GLU A 132 47.53 55.97 20.47
C GLU A 132 48.71 55.93 21.47
#